data_AF-A0A531AH22-F1
#
_entry.id   AF-A0A531AH22-F1
#
_cell.length_a   1.000
_cell.length_b   1.000
_cell.length_c   1.000
_cell.angle_alpha   90.00
_cell.angle_beta   90.00
_cell.angle_gamma   90.00
#
_symmetry.space_group_name_H-M   'P 1'
#
loop_
_entity.id
_entity.type
_entity.pdbx_description
1 polymer ?
#
loop_
_entity_poly.entity_id
_entity_poly.type
_entity_poly.pdbx_seq_one_letter_code
_entity_poly.pdbx_strand_id
1 'polypeptide(L)'
;RLVGDKYRDLVRQLVDADIPLIRFVALGEPHPDIADIIPTQALIKARPMSSRGGSVDPKIVAPRQPVVGALTCVDERQYRNVLLPNGDVTLCSMDFERRHVLGNLLYEGCSDLFEKPVFREIVDRMNGADGFLLCRMCEFADPNDRT
;
A
#
# COMPACT_ATOMS: atom_id res chain seq x y z
N ARG A 1 -8.96 -7.69 25.78
CA ARG A 1 -9.62 -8.16 24.54
C ARG A 1 -9.44 -7.05 23.50
N LEU A 2 -8.97 -7.37 22.28
CA LEU A 2 -8.69 -6.37 21.23
C LEU A 2 -9.95 -5.60 20.80
N VAL A 3 -11.11 -6.25 20.85
CA VAL A 3 -12.43 -5.65 20.67
C VAL A 3 -13.17 -5.60 22.00
N GLY A 4 -13.25 -4.40 22.60
CA GLY A 4 -13.96 -4.15 23.86
C GLY A 4 -15.42 -3.74 23.66
N ASP A 5 -16.21 -3.76 24.73
CA ASP A 5 -17.65 -3.44 24.69
C ASP A 5 -17.90 -2.01 24.18
N LYS A 6 -17.13 -1.03 24.67
CA LYS A 6 -17.20 0.36 24.20
C LYS A 6 -17.03 0.50 22.69
N TYR A 7 -16.16 -0.31 22.08
CA TYR A 7 -15.93 -0.26 20.63
C TYR A 7 -17.11 -0.90 19.87
N ARG A 8 -17.64 -2.03 20.36
CA ARG A 8 -18.86 -2.64 19.79
C ARG A 8 -20.05 -1.68 19.85
N ASP A 9 -20.23 -1.02 20.99
CA ASP A 9 -21.33 -0.07 21.18
C ASP A 9 -21.19 1.15 20.28
N LEU A 10 -19.97 1.65 20.07
CA LEU A 10 -19.72 2.72 19.09
C LEU A 10 -20.06 2.27 17.66
N VAL A 11 -19.67 1.06 17.26
CA VAL A 11 -20.00 0.55 15.92
C VAL A 11 -21.52 0.39 15.75
N ARG A 12 -22.24 -0.07 16.78
CA ARG A 12 -23.72 -0.10 16.77
C ARG A 12 -24.32 1.29 16.60
N GLN A 13 -23.85 2.25 17.40
CA GLN A 13 -24.31 3.64 17.29
C GLN A 13 -24.09 4.21 15.89
N LEU A 14 -22.97 3.90 15.24
CA LEU A 14 -22.70 4.34 13.87
C LEU A 14 -23.63 3.69 12.84
N VAL A 15 -24.01 2.43 13.04
CA VAL A 15 -24.99 1.73 12.20
C VAL A 15 -26.39 2.31 12.40
N ASP A 16 -26.75 2.63 13.65
CA ASP A 16 -28.08 3.15 14.02
C ASP A 16 -28.24 4.66 13.75
N ALA A 17 -27.15 5.40 13.53
CA ALA A 17 -27.16 6.86 13.33
C ALA A 17 -27.75 7.33 11.98
N ASP A 18 -28.20 6.42 11.12
CA ASP A 18 -28.78 6.69 9.80
C ASP A 18 -27.94 7.67 8.95
N ILE A 19 -26.61 7.56 9.03
CA ILE A 19 -25.70 8.41 8.26
C ILE A 19 -25.79 8.00 6.78
N PRO A 20 -26.24 8.90 5.90
CA PRO A 20 -26.38 8.56 4.49
C PRO A 20 -25.05 8.11 3.90
N LEU A 21 -25.07 6.98 3.20
CA LEU A 21 -23.91 6.42 2.49
C LEU A 21 -22.71 6.01 3.36
N ILE A 22 -22.89 5.81 4.67
CA ILE A 22 -21.82 5.25 5.50
C ILE A 22 -21.33 3.91 4.93
N ARG A 23 -20.01 3.69 4.97
CA ARG A 23 -19.33 2.45 4.58
C ARG A 23 -18.31 2.09 5.63
N PHE A 24 -18.20 0.79 5.88
CA PHE A 24 -17.22 0.23 6.80
C PHE A 24 -16.18 -0.53 5.99
N VAL A 25 -14.92 -0.15 6.09
CA VAL A 25 -13.85 -0.78 5.32
C VAL A 25 -13.07 -1.71 6.25
N ALA A 26 -13.02 -3.00 5.90
CA ALA A 26 -12.16 -3.98 6.53
C ALA A 26 -10.99 -4.32 5.59
N LEU A 27 -9.76 -4.28 6.09
CA LEU A 27 -8.58 -4.77 5.36
C LEU A 27 -8.49 -6.30 5.59
N GLY A 28 -9.00 -7.08 4.65
CA GLY A 28 -9.25 -8.50 4.85
C GLY A 28 -10.61 -8.77 5.51
N GLU A 29 -10.65 -9.69 6.48
CA GLU A 29 -11.89 -10.07 7.16
C GLU A 29 -12.13 -9.24 8.42
N PRO A 30 -13.38 -8.77 8.67
CA PRO A 30 -13.71 -8.11 9.92
C PRO A 30 -13.58 -9.09 11.10
N HIS A 31 -13.24 -8.57 12.27
CA HIS A 31 -13.20 -9.38 13.48
C HIS A 31 -14.59 -9.98 13.78
N PRO A 32 -14.71 -11.26 14.21
CA PRO A 32 -16.00 -11.92 14.44
C PRO A 32 -16.95 -11.13 15.34
N ASP A 33 -16.44 -10.58 16.45
CA ASP A 33 -17.22 -9.72 17.38
C ASP A 33 -17.83 -8.43 16.75
N ILE A 34 -17.46 -8.08 15.51
CA ILE A 34 -17.93 -6.89 14.78
C ILE A 34 -18.65 -7.26 13.48
N ALA A 35 -18.33 -8.41 12.89
CA ALA A 35 -18.87 -8.87 11.62
C ALA A 35 -20.42 -8.87 11.61
N ASP A 36 -21.03 -9.27 12.73
CA ASP A 36 -22.49 -9.36 12.86
C ASP A 36 -23.16 -8.01 13.15
N ILE A 37 -22.39 -6.96 13.49
CA ILE A 37 -22.92 -5.61 13.75
C ILE A 37 -23.05 -4.82 12.45
N ILE A 38 -22.12 -5.01 11.52
CA ILE A 38 -22.03 -4.21 10.30
C ILE A 38 -22.93 -4.81 9.21
N PRO A 39 -23.86 -4.03 8.62
CA PRO A 39 -24.67 -4.50 7.51
C PRO A 39 -23.80 -4.89 6.31
N THR A 40 -24.06 -6.07 5.73
CA THR A 40 -23.25 -6.62 4.62
C THR A 40 -23.17 -5.66 3.43
N GLN A 41 -24.25 -4.94 3.10
CA GLN A 41 -24.30 -3.96 2.03
C GLN A 41 -23.46 -2.69 2.28
N ALA A 42 -23.12 -2.41 3.54
CA ALA A 42 -22.28 -1.29 3.94
C ALA A 42 -20.81 -1.70 4.17
N LEU A 43 -20.53 -3.00 4.24
CA LEU A 43 -19.20 -3.55 4.45
C LEU A 43 -18.42 -3.65 3.13
N ILE A 44 -17.29 -2.98 3.07
CA ILE A 44 -16.30 -3.09 1.99
C ILE A 44 -15.15 -3.93 2.51
N LYS A 45 -14.98 -5.13 1.95
CA LYS A 45 -13.79 -5.96 2.17
C LYS A 45 -12.72 -5.55 1.17
N ALA A 46 -11.75 -4.78 1.65
CA ALA A 46 -10.58 -4.41 0.88
C ALA A 46 -9.51 -5.53 0.98
N ARG A 47 -8.44 -5.40 0.18
CA ARG A 47 -7.30 -6.31 0.24
C ARG A 47 -6.76 -6.41 1.68
N PRO A 48 -6.20 -7.57 2.07
CA PRO A 48 -5.51 -7.71 3.35
C PRO A 48 -4.46 -6.62 3.55
N MET A 49 -4.12 -6.37 4.81
CA MET A 49 -3.03 -5.48 5.15
C MET A 49 -1.75 -5.88 4.40
N SER A 50 -1.13 -4.92 3.73
CA SER A 50 0.17 -5.12 3.08
C SER A 50 1.30 -5.07 4.10
N SER A 51 2.35 -5.87 3.88
CA SER A 51 3.60 -5.82 4.63
C SER A 51 4.41 -4.55 4.36
N ARG A 52 3.95 -3.69 3.44
CA ARG A 52 4.64 -2.47 3.00
C ARG A 52 6.05 -2.77 2.47
N GLY A 53 6.11 -3.73 1.55
CA GLY A 53 7.37 -4.21 0.98
C GLY A 53 8.29 -4.83 2.03
N GLY A 54 7.73 -5.47 3.06
CA GLY A 54 8.45 -6.08 4.16
C GLY A 54 8.81 -5.17 5.33
N SER A 55 8.30 -3.94 5.38
CA SER A 55 8.60 -2.98 6.47
C SER A 55 7.76 -3.22 7.74
N VAL A 56 6.65 -3.97 7.66
CA VAL A 56 5.78 -4.31 8.80
C VAL A 56 6.30 -5.56 9.52
N ASP A 57 6.16 -5.63 10.85
CA ASP A 57 6.55 -6.80 11.65
C ASP A 57 5.92 -8.09 11.05
N PRO A 58 6.74 -9.11 10.70
CA PRO A 58 6.26 -10.38 10.16
C PRO A 58 5.24 -11.13 11.03
N LYS A 59 5.21 -10.84 12.34
CA LYS A 59 4.20 -11.38 13.27
C LYS A 59 2.81 -10.77 13.06
N ILE A 60 2.75 -9.57 12.47
CA ILE A 60 1.50 -8.86 12.15
C ILE A 60 1.06 -9.22 10.73
N VAL A 61 1.98 -9.10 9.76
CA VAL A 61 1.73 -9.45 8.35
C VAL A 61 2.93 -10.19 7.79
N ALA A 62 2.73 -11.44 7.38
CA ALA A 62 3.78 -12.19 6.71
C ALA A 62 4.15 -11.52 5.37
N PRO A 63 5.43 -11.22 5.12
CA PRO A 63 5.85 -10.66 3.84
C PRO A 63 5.70 -11.71 2.74
N ARG A 64 5.41 -11.26 1.51
CA ARG A 64 5.44 -12.15 0.34
C ARG A 64 6.86 -12.66 0.10
N GLN A 65 6.97 -13.79 -0.60
CA GLN A 65 8.25 -14.21 -1.16
C GLN A 65 8.71 -13.19 -2.22
N PRO A 66 10.00 -12.83 -2.24
CA PRO A 66 10.56 -11.92 -3.24
C PRO A 66 10.32 -12.42 -4.67
N VAL A 67 9.88 -11.53 -5.55
CA VAL A 67 9.81 -11.81 -7.00
C VAL A 67 11.20 -11.85 -7.60
N VAL A 68 11.48 -12.90 -8.35
CA VAL A 68 12.68 -13.05 -9.18
C VAL A 68 12.35 -12.67 -10.62
N GLY A 69 13.27 -11.99 -11.29
CA GLY A 69 13.07 -11.53 -12.67
C GLY A 69 12.22 -10.26 -12.73
N ALA A 70 11.53 -10.09 -13.85
CA ALA A 70 10.75 -8.89 -14.12
C ALA A 70 9.40 -8.86 -13.38
N LEU A 71 8.88 -7.65 -13.17
CA LEU A 71 7.59 -7.39 -12.55
C LEU A 71 7.04 -6.04 -13.03
N THR A 72 5.73 -5.90 -12.99
CA THR A 72 5.04 -4.61 -13.10
C THR A 72 4.37 -4.28 -11.76
N CYS A 73 3.90 -3.04 -11.61
CA CYS A 73 3.06 -2.67 -10.47
C CYS A 73 1.64 -2.44 -10.95
N VAL A 74 0.68 -3.08 -10.28
CA VAL A 74 -0.75 -2.97 -10.60
C VAL A 74 -1.18 -1.50 -10.57
N ASP A 75 -1.95 -1.09 -11.57
CA ASP A 75 -2.44 0.29 -11.78
C ASP A 75 -1.34 1.36 -11.94
N GLU A 76 -0.14 0.96 -12.37
CA GLU A 76 1.01 1.83 -12.59
C GLU A 76 1.37 2.71 -11.38
N ARG A 77 1.24 2.14 -10.17
CA ARG A 77 1.44 2.88 -8.90
C ARG A 77 2.86 3.44 -8.72
N GLN A 78 3.84 3.01 -9.51
CA GLN A 78 5.20 3.58 -9.53
C GLN A 78 5.23 5.05 -9.95
N TYR A 79 4.18 5.57 -10.59
CA TYR A 79 4.02 6.99 -10.90
C TYR A 79 3.16 7.75 -9.88
N ARG A 80 2.63 7.07 -8.86
CA ARG A 80 1.89 7.67 -7.75
C ARG A 80 2.83 7.98 -6.59
N ASN A 81 3.81 8.84 -6.91
CA ASN A 81 4.89 9.20 -6.00
C ASN A 81 4.37 9.96 -4.77
N VAL A 82 5.09 9.88 -3.66
CA VAL A 82 4.71 10.56 -2.41
C VAL A 82 5.71 11.68 -2.13
N LEU A 83 5.21 12.92 -2.16
CA LEU A 83 5.93 14.10 -1.72
C LEU A 83 5.88 14.20 -0.19
N LEU A 84 7.04 14.27 0.43
CA LEU A 84 7.21 14.46 1.86
C LEU A 84 7.35 15.95 2.22
N PRO A 85 7.06 16.35 3.46
CA PRO A 85 7.12 17.76 3.87
C PRO A 85 8.50 18.43 3.73
N ASN A 86 9.58 17.64 3.66
CA ASN A 86 10.94 18.13 3.44
C ASN A 86 11.30 18.28 1.95
N GLY A 87 10.34 18.07 1.04
CA GLY A 87 10.53 18.16 -0.41
C GLY A 87 10.89 16.85 -1.10
N ASP A 88 11.30 15.82 -0.35
CA ASP A 88 11.67 14.53 -0.93
C ASP A 88 10.47 13.89 -1.62
N VAL A 89 10.71 13.33 -2.80
CA VAL A 89 9.73 12.51 -3.52
C VAL A 89 10.17 11.06 -3.48
N THR A 90 9.35 10.20 -2.89
CA THR A 90 9.58 8.75 -2.83
C THR A 90 8.80 8.02 -3.91
N LEU A 91 9.29 6.83 -4.31
CA LEU A 91 8.72 6.05 -5.41
C LEU A 91 7.21 5.84 -5.29
N CYS A 92 6.72 5.39 -4.14
CA CYS A 92 5.28 5.23 -3.90
C CYS A 92 5.02 5.12 -2.41
N SER A 93 3.74 5.10 -2.02
CA SER A 93 3.38 4.96 -0.61
C SER A 93 3.95 3.70 0.04
N MET A 94 4.22 2.63 -0.70
CA MET A 94 4.79 1.39 -0.14
C MET A 94 6.23 1.56 0.38
N ASP A 95 6.96 2.58 -0.07
CA ASP A 95 8.37 2.82 0.25
C ASP A 95 8.56 3.58 1.57
N PHE A 96 8.03 3.03 2.66
CA PHE A 96 8.06 3.65 4.00
C PHE A 96 9.47 3.90 4.51
N GLU A 97 10.39 2.98 4.22
CA GLU A 97 11.80 3.11 4.59
C GLU A 97 12.56 4.10 3.68
N ARG A 98 11.89 4.68 2.67
CA ARG A 98 12.44 5.65 1.71
C ARG A 98 13.68 5.12 0.99
N ARG A 99 13.64 3.86 0.53
CA ARG A 99 14.76 3.22 -0.16
C ARG A 99 14.88 3.68 -1.62
N HIS A 100 13.86 4.35 -2.15
CA HIS A 100 13.78 4.85 -3.52
C HIS A 100 13.35 6.32 -3.54
N VAL A 101 14.19 7.21 -3.00
CA VAL A 101 14.01 8.67 -3.12
C VAL A 101 14.38 9.10 -4.54
N LEU A 102 13.42 9.65 -5.27
CA LEU A 102 13.57 10.06 -6.67
C LEU A 102 14.25 11.43 -6.81
N GLY A 103 14.09 12.30 -5.82
CA GLY A 103 14.64 13.65 -5.82
C GLY A 103 13.94 14.53 -4.79
N ASN A 104 14.14 15.84 -4.90
CA ASN A 104 13.57 16.82 -3.98
C ASN A 104 13.03 18.05 -4.71
N LEU A 105 11.72 18.30 -4.59
CA LEU A 105 11.02 19.37 -5.32
C LEU A 105 11.30 20.78 -4.79
N LEU A 106 12.10 20.94 -3.74
CA LEU A 106 12.62 22.26 -3.35
C LEU A 106 13.71 22.74 -4.31
N TYR A 107 14.35 21.82 -5.05
CA TYR A 107 15.51 22.11 -5.89
C TYR A 107 15.31 21.70 -7.36
N GLU A 108 14.28 20.92 -7.66
CA GLU A 108 14.15 20.18 -8.93
C GLU A 108 12.71 20.23 -9.47
N GLY A 109 12.56 20.11 -10.79
CA GLY A 109 11.25 19.99 -11.43
C GLY A 109 10.66 18.59 -11.28
N CYS A 110 9.33 18.50 -11.25
CA CYS A 110 8.63 17.21 -11.15
C CYS A 110 8.90 16.29 -12.35
N SER A 111 9.00 16.84 -13.57
CA SER A 111 9.38 16.10 -14.78
C SER A 111 10.76 15.47 -14.67
N ASP A 112 11.70 16.18 -14.06
CA ASP A 112 13.12 15.84 -14.06
C ASP A 112 13.36 14.57 -13.22
N LEU A 113 12.48 14.28 -12.26
CA LEU A 113 12.54 13.11 -11.40
C LEU A 113 12.57 11.79 -12.19
N PHE A 114 11.87 11.73 -13.33
CA PHE A 114 11.76 10.52 -14.15
C PHE A 114 12.94 10.35 -15.12
N GLU A 115 13.70 11.41 -15.35
CA GLU A 115 14.89 11.37 -16.20
C GLU A 115 16.15 10.98 -15.42
N LYS A 116 16.08 10.96 -14.09
CA LYS A 116 17.21 10.67 -13.22
C LYS A 116 17.65 9.21 -13.23
N PRO A 117 18.94 8.95 -12.93
CA PRO A 117 19.47 7.60 -12.79
C PRO A 117 18.65 6.71 -11.86
N VAL A 118 18.22 7.24 -10.71
CA VAL A 118 17.45 6.46 -9.72
C VAL A 118 16.13 5.90 -10.29
N PHE A 119 15.38 6.70 -11.06
CA PHE A 119 14.14 6.23 -11.66
C PHE A 119 14.40 5.23 -12.79
N ARG A 120 15.42 5.49 -13.62
CA ARG A 120 15.85 4.56 -14.67
C ARG A 120 16.29 3.22 -14.10
N GLU A 121 17.08 3.21 -13.03
CA GLU A 121 17.48 1.99 -12.33
C GLU A 121 16.27 1.20 -11.78
N ILE A 122 15.26 1.90 -11.26
CA ILE A 122 14.02 1.25 -10.81
C ILE A 122 13.32 0.58 -11.99
N VAL A 123 13.19 1.27 -13.11
CA VAL A 123 12.58 0.73 -14.34
C VAL A 123 13.37 -0.47 -14.87
N ASP A 124 14.69 -0.39 -14.91
CA ASP A 124 15.56 -1.49 -15.35
C ASP A 124 15.39 -2.71 -14.44
N ARG A 125 15.33 -2.51 -13.12
CA ARG A 125 15.09 -3.60 -12.15
C ARG A 125 13.67 -4.16 -12.26
N MET A 126 12.67 -3.34 -12.54
CA MET A 126 11.31 -3.81 -12.86
C MET A 126 11.32 -4.64 -14.14
N ASN A 127 12.16 -4.30 -15.13
CA ASN A 127 12.35 -5.06 -16.36
C ASN A 127 13.21 -6.33 -16.19
N GLY A 128 13.68 -6.62 -14.97
CA GLY A 128 14.37 -7.86 -14.62
C GLY A 128 15.85 -7.70 -14.34
N ALA A 129 16.41 -6.48 -14.39
CA ALA A 129 17.78 -6.26 -13.94
C ALA A 129 17.96 -6.62 -12.46
N ASP A 130 19.16 -7.07 -12.13
CA ASP A 130 19.54 -7.41 -10.77
C ASP A 130 19.60 -6.17 -9.86
N GLY A 131 19.53 -6.43 -8.57
CA GLY A 131 19.66 -5.41 -7.53
C GLY A 131 18.41 -5.25 -6.68
N PHE A 132 18.56 -4.44 -5.65
CA PHE A 132 17.49 -4.17 -4.71
C PHE A 132 16.36 -3.38 -5.38
N LEU A 133 15.14 -3.90 -5.25
CA LEU A 133 13.92 -3.22 -5.65
C LEU A 133 12.82 -3.63 -4.66
N LEU A 134 12.24 -2.64 -3.98
CA LEU A 134 11.18 -2.84 -2.97
C LEU A 134 10.01 -3.63 -3.57
N CYS A 135 9.68 -3.36 -4.83
CA CYS A 135 8.57 -3.97 -5.55
C CYS A 135 8.67 -5.51 -5.58
N ARG A 136 9.87 -6.10 -5.49
CA ARG A 136 10.04 -7.56 -5.38
C ARG A 136 9.32 -8.13 -4.15
N MET A 137 9.19 -7.37 -3.08
CA MET A 137 8.51 -7.75 -1.83
C MET A 137 7.13 -7.08 -1.66
N CYS A 138 6.65 -6.34 -2.66
CA CYS A 138 5.36 -5.64 -2.58
C CYS A 138 4.20 -6.52 -3.07
N GLU A 139 3.08 -6.58 -2.33
CA GLU A 139 1.89 -7.37 -2.71
C GLU A 139 1.13 -6.81 -3.92
N PHE A 140 1.47 -5.60 -4.37
CA PHE A 140 0.92 -4.98 -5.59
C PHE A 140 1.79 -5.20 -6.82
N ALA A 141 2.92 -5.89 -6.70
CA ALA A 141 3.76 -6.25 -7.84
C ALA A 141 3.30 -7.56 -8.49
N ASP A 142 3.16 -7.55 -9.81
CA ASP A 142 2.75 -8.71 -10.60
C ASP A 142 3.91 -9.18 -11.50
N PRO A 143 4.41 -10.43 -11.34
CA PRO A 143 5.42 -10.99 -12.23
C PRO A 143 4.87 -11.42 -13.60
N ASN A 144 3.54 -11.53 -13.78
CA ASN A 144 2.90 -12.13 -14.96
C ASN A 144 2.19 -11.13 -15.86
N ASP A 145 2.02 -9.88 -15.41
CA ASP A 145 1.29 -8.84 -16.12
C ASP A 145 2.16 -8.22 -17.24
N ARG A 146 2.23 -8.93 -18.37
CA ARG A 146 2.88 -8.51 -19.62
C ARG A 146 1.96 -8.64 -20.85
N THR A 147 0.65 -8.77 -20.66
CA THR A 147 -0.33 -8.80 -21.76
C THR A 147 -0.75 -7.41 -22.17
#